data_AF-A0A2T4NUS5-F1
#
_entry.id   AF-A0A2T4NUS5-F1
#
_cell.length_a   1.000
_cell.length_b   1.000
_cell.length_c   1.000
_cell.angle_alpha   90.00
_cell.angle_beta   90.00
_cell.angle_gamma   90.00
#
_symmetry.space_group_name_H-M   'P 1'
#
loop_
_entity.id
_entity.type
_entity.pdbx_description
1 polymer ?
#
loop_
_entity_poly.entity_id
_entity_poly.type
_entity_poly.pdbx_seq_one_letter_code
_entity_poly.pdbx_strand_id
1 'polypeptide(L)'
;MASGRPPRTAWRARARARIAYLEAELEHESGRLPPGDRTALIEGMRSHLEKARAAVDEDFGWRFLWSGSAAREGVCSNIRNAEVLLIQLVSDDEAAGRVSEVMALVKEHLDADDPRRVRLALRLRPIISGDVTASDRDLMGRALDAAYCSLDDELARVRSLRNILWAATVLVMIGVVNLALYGWFSPSSLSLCFSPQGGPGNKVTVVCPTSEHYNQSATKDASELASATDIVTVEIAGLAGAALTVIASLRRIRGTDSPYMLPLASAVLKLPTGALSAFLGLLLIRGAFVPGLSDLDSRAQVLAWAAAFGAAQHLVTRLVDDRAQMTLSEVGRTTDAVINPERVAVREGPPASAPGSPNGAGPHDEPHGPDGDGEPVPDGGSPHRRSGA
;
A
#
# COMPACT_ATOMS: atom_id res chain seq x y z
N MET A 1 -45.74 5.72 -0.12
CA MET A 1 -45.48 4.40 0.52
C MET A 1 -44.53 3.61 -0.35
N ALA A 2 -43.23 3.63 -0.06
CA ALA A 2 -42.23 2.88 -0.81
C ALA A 2 -42.11 1.47 -0.22
N SER A 3 -42.64 0.48 -0.95
CA SER A 3 -42.37 -0.94 -0.72
C SER A 3 -40.91 -1.23 -1.11
N GLY A 4 -39.99 -1.03 -0.15
CA GLY A 4 -38.56 -1.17 -0.36
C GLY A 4 -38.03 -2.50 0.21
N ARG A 5 -37.59 -3.40 -0.67
CA ARG A 5 -36.84 -4.62 -0.32
C ARG A 5 -35.68 -4.25 0.63
N PRO A 6 -35.41 -5.01 1.72
CA PRO A 6 -34.38 -4.65 2.68
C PRO A 6 -33.01 -4.49 2.00
N PRO A 7 -32.20 -3.48 2.39
CA PRO A 7 -30.88 -3.25 1.80
C PRO A 7 -30.00 -4.49 1.99
N ARG A 8 -29.47 -5.01 0.88
CA ARG A 8 -28.64 -6.23 0.85
C ARG A 8 -27.26 -6.08 1.51
N THR A 9 -26.80 -4.86 1.77
CA THR A 9 -25.48 -4.56 2.33
C THR A 9 -25.50 -3.29 3.18
N ALA A 10 -24.64 -3.23 4.22
CA ALA A 10 -24.58 -2.09 5.15
C ALA A 10 -24.26 -0.76 4.46
N TRP A 11 -23.46 -0.77 3.39
CA TRP A 11 -23.13 0.45 2.65
C TRP A 11 -24.34 1.01 1.89
N ARG A 12 -25.19 0.15 1.30
CA ARG A 12 -26.43 0.59 0.63
C ARG A 12 -27.41 1.16 1.64
N ALA A 13 -27.51 0.57 2.83
CA ALA A 13 -28.36 1.10 3.90
C ALA A 13 -27.93 2.51 4.30
N ARG A 14 -26.62 2.73 4.52
CA ARG A 14 -26.07 4.07 4.84
C ARG A 14 -26.28 5.07 3.70
N ALA A 15 -26.03 4.66 2.46
CA ALA A 15 -26.25 5.53 1.30
C ALA A 15 -27.72 5.94 1.14
N ARG A 16 -28.67 5.00 1.27
CA ARG A 16 -30.11 5.32 1.24
C ARG A 16 -30.53 6.26 2.36
N ALA A 17 -30.04 6.03 3.58
CA ALA A 17 -30.33 6.92 4.70
C ALA A 17 -29.82 8.35 4.44
N ARG A 18 -28.62 8.49 3.87
CA ARG A 18 -28.07 9.81 3.52
C ARG A 18 -28.83 10.48 2.37
N ILE A 19 -29.19 9.73 1.32
CA ILE A 19 -30.02 10.26 0.22
C ILE A 19 -31.36 10.75 0.75
N ALA A 20 -32.06 9.93 1.56
CA ALA A 20 -33.35 10.31 2.14
C ALA A 20 -33.26 11.54 3.04
N TYR A 21 -32.17 11.68 3.81
CA TYR A 21 -31.91 12.89 4.60
C TYR A 21 -31.74 14.13 3.71
N LEU A 22 -30.94 14.04 2.63
CA LEU A 22 -30.73 15.16 1.71
C LEU A 22 -31.99 15.50 0.90
N GLU A 23 -32.82 14.51 0.55
CA GLU A 23 -34.13 14.73 -0.09
C GLU A 23 -35.06 15.51 0.84
N ALA A 24 -35.13 15.14 2.13
CA ALA A 24 -35.94 15.84 3.13
C ALA A 24 -35.48 17.29 3.35
N GLU A 25 -34.17 17.51 3.40
CA GLU A 25 -33.59 18.84 3.56
C GLU A 25 -33.84 19.73 2.34
N LEU A 26 -33.72 19.17 1.13
CA LEU A 26 -34.02 19.88 -0.10
C LEU A 26 -35.48 20.33 -0.16
N GLU A 27 -36.42 19.46 0.25
CA GLU A 27 -37.85 19.80 0.28
C GLU A 27 -38.11 20.95 1.27
N HIS A 28 -37.54 20.87 2.48
CA HIS A 28 -37.67 21.89 3.51
C HIS A 28 -37.15 23.26 3.06
N GLU A 29 -35.97 23.31 2.46
CA GLU A 29 -35.40 24.56 1.95
C GLU A 29 -36.12 25.05 0.69
N SER A 30 -36.57 24.16 -0.20
CA SER A 30 -37.34 24.54 -1.38
C SER A 30 -38.68 25.23 -1.05
N GLY A 31 -39.33 24.83 0.05
CA GLY A 31 -40.56 25.45 0.53
C GLY A 31 -40.37 26.82 1.18
N ARG A 32 -39.14 27.17 1.58
CA ARG A 32 -38.79 28.46 2.18
C ARG A 32 -38.41 29.53 1.14
N LEU A 33 -37.93 29.12 -0.03
CA LEU A 33 -37.43 30.06 -1.04
C LEU A 33 -38.56 30.64 -1.92
N PRO A 34 -38.47 31.92 -2.32
CA PRO A 34 -39.39 32.48 -3.31
C PRO A 34 -39.25 31.77 -4.66
N PRO A 35 -40.35 31.54 -5.40
CA PRO A 35 -40.29 30.91 -6.71
C PRO A 35 -39.47 31.76 -7.69
N GLY A 36 -38.34 31.21 -8.16
CA GLY A 36 -37.51 31.80 -9.22
C GLY A 36 -36.03 32.03 -8.87
N ASP A 37 -35.69 32.21 -7.60
CA ASP A 37 -34.36 32.72 -7.23
C ASP A 37 -33.26 31.64 -7.29
N ARG A 38 -33.61 30.36 -7.09
CA ARG A 38 -32.65 29.23 -7.05
C ARG A 38 -33.16 27.93 -7.72
N THR A 39 -34.08 28.03 -8.66
CA THR A 39 -34.71 26.87 -9.31
C THR A 39 -33.70 25.94 -9.97
N ALA A 40 -32.63 26.48 -10.56
CA ALA A 40 -31.57 25.70 -11.19
C ALA A 40 -30.76 24.86 -10.18
N LEU A 41 -30.50 25.37 -8.98
CA LEU A 41 -29.77 24.66 -7.93
C LEU A 41 -30.62 23.52 -7.34
N ILE A 42 -31.92 23.79 -7.13
CA ILE A 42 -32.89 22.78 -6.64
C ILE A 42 -32.99 21.63 -7.65
N GLU A 43 -33.13 21.95 -8.93
CA GLU A 43 -33.26 20.93 -9.98
C GLU A 43 -31.95 20.16 -10.17
N GLY A 44 -30.80 20.83 -10.10
CA GLY A 44 -29.49 20.19 -10.10
C GLY A 44 -29.32 19.21 -8.94
N MET A 45 -29.66 19.62 -7.72
CA MET A 45 -29.57 18.76 -6.53
C MET A 45 -30.52 17.55 -6.65
N ARG A 46 -31.76 17.76 -7.10
CA ARG A 46 -32.73 16.69 -7.35
C ARG A 46 -32.20 15.67 -8.37
N SER A 47 -31.62 16.15 -9.48
CA SER A 47 -31.03 15.29 -10.51
C SER A 47 -29.88 14.43 -9.95
N HIS A 48 -29.01 15.01 -9.11
CA HIS A 48 -27.95 14.24 -8.46
C HIS A 48 -28.49 13.18 -7.49
N LEU A 49 -29.47 13.52 -6.66
CA LEU A 49 -30.09 12.57 -5.73
C LEU A 49 -30.81 11.43 -6.47
N GLU A 50 -31.48 11.72 -7.58
CA GLU A 50 -32.13 10.70 -8.42
C GLU A 50 -31.11 9.74 -9.05
N LYS A 51 -30.00 10.28 -9.60
CA LYS A 51 -28.89 9.47 -10.12
C LYS A 51 -28.26 8.60 -9.03
N ALA A 52 -28.07 9.16 -7.83
CA ALA A 52 -27.56 8.40 -6.68
C ALA A 52 -28.51 7.26 -6.31
N ARG A 53 -29.82 7.53 -6.25
CA ARG A 53 -30.84 6.54 -5.90
C ARG A 53 -30.91 5.41 -6.93
N ALA A 54 -30.94 5.75 -8.21
CA ALA A 54 -30.93 4.77 -9.30
C ALA A 54 -29.70 3.85 -9.20
N ALA A 55 -28.51 4.41 -8.99
CA ALA A 55 -27.27 3.65 -8.85
C ALA A 55 -27.20 2.79 -7.56
N VAL A 56 -27.88 3.18 -6.48
CA VAL A 56 -28.00 2.35 -5.26
C VAL A 56 -28.86 1.12 -5.50
N ASP A 57 -29.92 1.27 -6.28
CA ASP A 57 -30.94 0.24 -6.52
C ASP A 57 -30.56 -0.73 -7.65
N GLU A 58 -29.54 -0.42 -8.46
CA GLU A 58 -29.00 -1.34 -9.46
C GLU A 58 -28.42 -2.64 -8.83
N ASP A 59 -28.94 -3.77 -9.30
CA ASP A 59 -28.45 -5.12 -8.97
C ASP A 59 -27.41 -5.54 -10.00
N PHE A 60 -26.12 -5.42 -9.64
CA PHE A 60 -25.01 -5.78 -10.54
C PHE A 60 -24.75 -7.28 -10.68
N GLY A 61 -25.57 -8.17 -10.09
CA GLY A 61 -25.42 -9.62 -10.20
C GLY A 61 -23.97 -10.11 -10.00
N TRP A 62 -23.50 -11.00 -10.87
CA TRP A 62 -22.12 -11.50 -10.88
C TRP A 62 -21.07 -10.44 -11.28
N ARG A 63 -21.49 -9.38 -11.99
CA ARG A 63 -20.63 -8.25 -12.38
C ARG A 63 -20.27 -7.38 -11.17
N PHE A 64 -20.95 -7.52 -10.03
CA PHE A 64 -20.67 -6.80 -8.78
C PHE A 64 -19.21 -6.91 -8.33
N LEU A 65 -18.54 -8.04 -8.57
CA LEU A 65 -17.13 -8.24 -8.24
C LEU A 65 -16.20 -7.26 -8.98
N TRP A 66 -16.60 -6.76 -10.15
CA TRP A 66 -15.81 -5.83 -10.98
C TRP A 66 -16.44 -4.44 -11.12
N SER A 67 -17.77 -4.33 -11.19
CA SER A 67 -18.51 -3.07 -11.39
C SER A 67 -19.12 -2.48 -10.11
N GLY A 68 -19.16 -3.23 -9.00
CA GLY A 68 -19.79 -2.80 -7.76
C GLY A 68 -19.14 -1.57 -7.13
N SER A 69 -17.85 -1.32 -7.41
CA SER A 69 -17.18 -0.10 -6.94
C SER A 69 -17.55 1.12 -7.76
N ALA A 70 -17.66 1.00 -9.09
CA ALA A 70 -18.07 2.11 -9.96
C ALA A 70 -19.47 2.63 -9.60
N ALA A 71 -20.39 1.72 -9.28
CA ALA A 71 -21.72 2.08 -8.81
C ALA A 71 -21.69 2.81 -7.47
N ARG A 72 -20.97 2.26 -6.49
CA ARG A 72 -20.79 2.91 -5.18
C ARG A 72 -20.14 4.29 -5.33
N GLU A 73 -19.16 4.44 -6.22
CA GLU A 73 -18.49 5.72 -6.51
C GLU A 73 -19.46 6.71 -7.16
N GLY A 74 -20.26 6.27 -8.13
CA GLY A 74 -21.32 7.09 -8.71
C GLY A 74 -22.30 7.59 -7.65
N VAL A 75 -22.71 6.73 -6.72
CA VAL A 75 -23.56 7.10 -5.59
C VAL A 75 -22.89 8.14 -4.69
N CYS A 76 -21.67 7.87 -4.22
CA CYS A 76 -20.93 8.78 -3.33
C CYS A 76 -20.65 10.13 -4.00
N SER A 77 -20.26 10.13 -5.27
CA SER A 77 -20.01 11.35 -6.04
C SER A 77 -21.29 12.18 -6.18
N ASN A 78 -22.41 11.57 -6.54
CA ASN A 78 -23.69 12.29 -6.64
C ASN A 78 -24.17 12.82 -5.27
N ILE A 79 -24.00 12.07 -4.18
CA ILE A 79 -24.32 12.54 -2.82
C ILE A 79 -23.47 13.77 -2.45
N ARG A 80 -22.16 13.73 -2.71
CA ARG A 80 -21.26 14.86 -2.42
C ARG A 80 -21.57 16.10 -3.25
N ASN A 81 -21.87 15.93 -4.54
CA ASN A 81 -22.34 17.03 -5.39
C ASN A 81 -23.64 17.65 -4.84
N ALA A 82 -24.58 16.82 -4.37
CA ALA A 82 -25.80 17.30 -3.73
C ALA A 82 -25.53 18.06 -2.43
N GLU A 83 -24.55 17.64 -1.62
CA GLU A 83 -24.14 18.36 -0.40
C GLU A 83 -23.51 19.72 -0.69
N VAL A 84 -22.69 19.83 -1.75
CA VAL A 84 -22.13 21.11 -2.19
C VAL A 84 -23.24 22.08 -2.63
N LEU A 85 -24.23 21.58 -3.37
CA LEU A 85 -25.40 22.38 -3.79
C LEU A 85 -26.27 22.78 -2.59
N LEU A 86 -26.41 21.90 -1.60
CA LEU A 86 -27.18 22.17 -0.39
C LEU A 86 -26.61 23.35 0.40
N ILE A 87 -25.28 23.46 0.53
CA ILE A 87 -24.63 24.61 1.19
C ILE A 87 -25.00 25.94 0.52
N GLN A 88 -25.22 25.93 -0.79
CA GLN A 88 -25.65 27.13 -1.51
C GLN A 88 -27.13 27.45 -1.30
N LEU A 89 -27.96 26.45 -0.95
CA LEU A 89 -29.40 26.58 -0.77
C LEU A 89 -29.78 26.99 0.66
N VAL A 90 -29.10 26.47 1.68
CA VAL A 90 -29.43 26.69 3.09
C VAL A 90 -29.44 28.16 3.51
N SER A 91 -30.24 28.45 4.54
CA SER A 91 -30.27 29.74 5.21
C SER A 91 -28.93 30.08 5.87
N ASP A 92 -28.76 31.36 6.20
CA ASP A 92 -27.53 31.87 6.80
C ASP A 92 -27.29 31.28 8.22
N ASP A 93 -28.36 31.07 9.01
CA ASP A 93 -28.30 30.41 10.32
C ASP A 93 -27.83 28.94 10.21
N GLU A 94 -28.37 28.21 9.23
CA GLU A 94 -28.04 26.81 8.99
C GLU A 94 -26.61 26.67 8.43
N ALA A 95 -26.19 27.60 7.56
CA ALA A 95 -24.81 27.69 7.08
C ALA A 95 -23.82 27.94 8.23
N ALA A 96 -24.16 28.81 9.19
CA ALA A 96 -23.37 29.04 10.38
C ALA A 96 -23.24 27.78 11.25
N GLY A 97 -24.30 26.96 11.34
CA GLY A 97 -24.24 25.66 12.02
C GLY A 97 -23.29 24.67 11.34
N ARG A 98 -23.23 24.66 10.00
CA ARG A 98 -22.45 23.70 9.21
C ARG A 98 -21.00 24.09 8.95
N VAL A 99 -20.64 25.37 9.12
CA VAL A 99 -19.29 25.87 8.81
C VAL A 99 -18.18 25.10 9.53
N SER A 100 -18.44 24.62 10.74
CA SER A 100 -17.46 23.86 11.53
C SER A 100 -17.21 22.47 10.95
N GLU A 101 -18.27 21.80 10.47
CA GLU A 101 -18.18 20.50 9.79
C GLU A 101 -17.44 20.64 8.46
N VAL A 102 -17.79 21.66 7.67
CA VAL A 102 -17.11 21.97 6.40
C VAL A 102 -15.63 22.26 6.64
N MET A 103 -15.31 23.07 7.66
CA MET A 103 -13.93 23.37 8.02
C MET A 103 -13.15 22.12 8.45
N ALA A 104 -13.79 21.18 9.15
CA ALA A 104 -13.14 19.93 9.55
C ALA A 104 -12.73 19.10 8.31
N LEU A 105 -13.66 18.91 7.37
CA LEU A 105 -13.40 18.21 6.09
C LEU A 105 -12.32 18.90 5.25
N VAL A 106 -12.37 20.23 5.17
CA VAL A 106 -11.38 21.04 4.45
C VAL A 106 -9.99 20.90 5.09
N LYS A 107 -9.89 20.94 6.42
CA LYS A 107 -8.59 20.78 7.11
C LYS A 107 -8.00 19.38 6.92
N GLU A 108 -8.85 18.38 6.78
CA GLU A 108 -8.45 16.99 6.61
C GLU A 108 -7.90 16.72 5.20
N HIS A 109 -8.52 17.29 4.16
CA HIS A 109 -8.21 16.93 2.76
C HIS A 109 -7.52 18.03 1.93
N LEU A 110 -7.41 19.27 2.41
CA LEU A 110 -6.65 20.33 1.74
C LEU A 110 -5.34 20.64 2.47
N ASP A 111 -4.31 20.98 1.70
CA ASP A 111 -3.04 21.48 2.23
C ASP A 111 -3.21 22.75 3.06
N ALA A 112 -2.31 22.95 4.03
CA ALA A 112 -2.34 24.09 4.95
C ALA A 112 -2.28 25.46 4.23
N ASP A 113 -1.59 25.51 3.09
CA ASP A 113 -1.38 26.71 2.29
C ASP A 113 -2.46 26.94 1.21
N ASP A 114 -3.46 26.06 1.09
CA ASP A 114 -4.52 26.25 0.09
C ASP A 114 -5.29 27.57 0.37
N PRO A 115 -5.39 28.47 -0.62
CA PRO A 115 -6.00 29.79 -0.42
C PRO A 115 -7.48 29.72 -0.02
N ARG A 116 -8.19 28.62 -0.33
CA ARG A 116 -9.58 28.39 0.10
C ARG A 116 -9.64 28.02 1.57
N ARG A 117 -8.75 27.14 2.04
CA ARG A 117 -8.63 26.76 3.46
C ARG A 117 -8.29 27.96 4.33
N VAL A 118 -7.30 28.76 3.92
CA VAL A 118 -6.87 29.95 4.67
C VAL A 118 -8.00 30.99 4.72
N ARG A 119 -8.64 31.30 3.59
CA ARG A 119 -9.76 32.26 3.56
C ARG A 119 -10.94 31.80 4.41
N LEU A 120 -11.31 30.52 4.33
CA LEU A 120 -12.40 29.98 5.15
C LEU A 120 -12.05 30.03 6.65
N ALA A 121 -10.78 29.80 7.01
CA ALA A 121 -10.32 29.87 8.39
C ALA A 121 -10.41 31.29 8.97
N LEU A 122 -10.15 32.31 8.15
CA LEU A 122 -10.31 33.71 8.54
C LEU A 122 -11.78 34.08 8.76
N ARG A 123 -12.69 33.57 7.92
CA ARG A 123 -14.14 33.84 8.03
C ARG A 123 -14.89 32.92 9.00
N LEU A 124 -14.24 31.89 9.55
CA LEU A 124 -14.88 30.92 10.44
C LEU A 124 -15.54 31.57 11.66
N ARG A 125 -14.83 32.46 12.38
CA ARG A 125 -15.37 33.15 13.57
C ARG A 125 -16.56 34.07 13.23
N PRO A 126 -16.45 34.97 12.23
CA PRO A 126 -17.59 35.78 11.77
C PRO A 126 -18.83 34.96 11.39
N ILE A 127 -18.64 33.87 10.64
CA ILE A 127 -19.74 32.99 10.20
C ILE A 127 -20.43 32.35 11.41
N ILE A 128 -19.67 31.84 12.38
CA ILE A 128 -20.22 31.25 13.61
C ILE A 128 -21.01 32.29 14.44
N SER A 129 -20.60 33.56 14.42
CA SER A 129 -21.33 34.64 15.09
C SER A 129 -22.59 35.13 14.34
N GLY A 130 -22.93 34.53 13.20
CA GLY A 130 -24.11 34.88 12.40
C GLY A 130 -23.89 35.97 11.35
N ASP A 131 -22.65 36.44 11.16
CA ASP A 131 -22.29 37.38 10.08
C ASP A 131 -21.97 36.61 8.79
N VAL A 132 -22.98 35.96 8.23
CA VAL A 132 -22.84 35.15 7.01
C VAL A 132 -23.20 35.99 5.79
N THR A 133 -22.26 36.10 4.86
CA THR A 133 -22.50 36.76 3.57
C THR A 133 -22.77 35.75 2.46
N ALA A 134 -23.39 36.20 1.36
CA ALA A 134 -23.53 35.37 0.16
C ALA A 134 -22.15 34.89 -0.38
N SER A 135 -21.10 35.70 -0.22
CA SER A 135 -19.73 35.32 -0.60
C SER A 135 -19.15 34.25 0.31
N ASP A 136 -19.54 34.19 1.58
CA ASP A 136 -19.07 33.15 2.50
C ASP A 136 -19.69 31.78 2.13
N ARG A 137 -20.95 31.76 1.69
CA ARG A 137 -21.59 30.52 1.19
C ARG A 137 -20.92 29.99 -0.08
N ASP A 138 -20.60 30.87 -1.03
CA ASP A 138 -19.83 30.48 -2.22
C ASP A 138 -18.44 29.95 -1.83
N LEU A 139 -17.76 30.61 -0.87
CA LEU A 139 -16.48 30.14 -0.36
C LEU A 139 -16.59 28.76 0.32
N MET A 140 -17.62 28.54 1.14
CA MET A 140 -17.89 27.25 1.78
C MET A 140 -18.14 26.16 0.75
N GLY A 141 -19.00 26.42 -0.24
CA GLY A 141 -19.30 25.48 -1.31
C GLY A 141 -18.06 25.09 -2.12
N ARG A 142 -17.25 26.07 -2.55
CA ARG A 142 -16.01 25.82 -3.29
C ARG A 142 -14.93 25.14 -2.46
N ALA A 143 -14.84 25.43 -1.16
CA ALA A 143 -13.90 24.77 -0.27
C ALA A 143 -14.31 23.31 -0.02
N LEU A 144 -15.61 23.05 0.16
CA LEU A 144 -16.12 21.69 0.31
C LEU A 144 -15.93 20.88 -0.97
N ASP A 145 -16.25 21.45 -2.13
CA ASP A 145 -16.06 20.80 -3.44
C ASP A 145 -14.57 20.41 -3.64
N ALA A 146 -13.66 21.33 -3.33
CA ALA A 146 -12.22 21.06 -3.35
C ALA A 146 -11.81 19.89 -2.42
N ALA A 147 -12.40 19.84 -1.22
CA ALA A 147 -12.12 18.79 -0.26
C ALA A 147 -12.60 17.43 -0.77
N TYR A 148 -13.78 17.40 -1.40
CA TYR A 148 -14.31 16.19 -2.02
C TYR A 148 -13.52 15.75 -3.26
N CYS A 149 -13.03 16.67 -4.09
CA CYS A 149 -12.13 16.32 -5.19
C CYS A 149 -10.82 15.69 -4.66
N SER A 150 -10.20 16.29 -3.64
CA SER A 150 -8.97 15.75 -3.03
C SER A 150 -9.19 14.34 -2.44
N LEU A 151 -10.30 14.16 -1.71
CA LEU A 151 -10.72 12.85 -1.22
C LEU A 151 -10.90 11.85 -2.37
N ASP A 152 -11.54 12.24 -3.47
CA ASP A 152 -11.76 11.35 -4.60
C ASP A 152 -10.47 10.93 -5.32
N ASP A 153 -9.47 11.82 -5.36
CA ASP A 153 -8.12 11.52 -5.87
C ASP A 153 -7.37 10.52 -4.98
N GLU A 154 -7.46 10.66 -3.66
CA GLU A 154 -6.92 9.69 -2.71
C GLU A 154 -7.55 8.32 -2.88
N LEU A 155 -8.89 8.30 -3.01
CA LEU A 155 -9.63 7.08 -3.30
C LEU A 155 -9.28 6.53 -4.69
N ALA A 156 -8.93 7.36 -5.68
CA ALA A 156 -8.50 6.92 -7.02
C ALA A 156 -7.20 6.12 -6.99
N ARG A 157 -6.22 6.56 -6.20
CA ARG A 157 -4.95 5.85 -6.02
C ARG A 157 -5.14 4.49 -5.36
N VAL A 158 -6.01 4.42 -4.35
CA VAL A 158 -6.39 3.15 -3.71
C VAL A 158 -7.04 2.19 -4.70
N ARG A 159 -7.86 2.71 -5.63
CA ARG A 159 -8.55 1.92 -6.67
C ARG A 159 -7.59 1.36 -7.71
N SER A 160 -6.69 2.18 -8.25
CA SER A 160 -5.71 1.73 -9.24
C SER A 160 -4.81 0.65 -8.65
N LEU A 161 -4.38 0.80 -7.40
CA LEU A 161 -3.60 -0.22 -6.70
C LEU A 161 -4.36 -1.53 -6.57
N ARG A 162 -5.64 -1.49 -6.16
CA ARG A 162 -6.47 -2.70 -6.07
C ARG A 162 -6.61 -3.39 -7.43
N ASN A 163 -6.85 -2.62 -8.50
CA ASN A 163 -6.99 -3.19 -9.85
C ASN A 163 -5.68 -3.79 -10.35
N ILE A 164 -4.54 -3.13 -10.12
CA ILE A 164 -3.20 -3.66 -10.42
C ILE A 164 -2.95 -4.96 -9.65
N LEU A 165 -3.29 -5.00 -8.36
CA LEU A 165 -3.15 -6.21 -7.55
C LEU A 165 -4.02 -7.37 -8.07
N TRP A 166 -5.25 -7.11 -8.49
CA TRP A 166 -6.10 -8.13 -9.12
C TRP A 166 -5.55 -8.60 -10.47
N ALA A 167 -5.11 -7.68 -11.32
CA ALA A 167 -4.49 -8.00 -12.60
C ALA A 167 -3.23 -8.86 -12.41
N ALA A 168 -2.36 -8.49 -11.47
CA ALA A 168 -1.20 -9.29 -11.09
C ALA A 168 -1.60 -10.67 -10.55
N THR A 169 -2.65 -10.74 -9.71
CA THR A 169 -3.14 -12.02 -9.16
C THR A 169 -3.59 -12.95 -10.27
N VAL A 170 -4.39 -12.44 -11.22
CA VAL A 170 -4.85 -13.21 -12.38
C VAL A 170 -3.67 -13.66 -13.23
N LEU A 171 -2.70 -12.78 -13.49
CA LEU A 171 -1.52 -13.10 -14.28
C LEU A 171 -0.68 -14.22 -13.63
N VAL A 172 -0.39 -14.12 -12.32
CA VAL A 172 0.37 -15.16 -11.61
C VAL A 172 -0.43 -16.46 -11.52
N MET A 173 -1.74 -16.40 -11.27
CA MET A 173 -2.62 -17.58 -11.31
C MET A 173 -2.57 -18.28 -12.67
N ILE A 174 -2.62 -17.52 -13.77
CA ILE A 174 -2.47 -18.06 -15.12
C ILE A 174 -1.10 -18.76 -15.25
N GLY A 175 -0.03 -18.14 -14.75
CA GLY A 175 1.30 -18.75 -14.75
C GLY A 175 1.35 -20.09 -14.01
N VAL A 176 0.82 -20.14 -12.78
CA VAL A 176 0.73 -21.38 -11.97
C VAL A 176 -0.11 -22.43 -12.68
N VAL A 177 -1.28 -22.08 -13.23
CA VAL A 177 -2.13 -23.02 -13.96
C VAL A 177 -1.43 -23.57 -15.22
N ASN A 178 -0.74 -22.71 -15.98
CA ASN A 178 0.03 -23.16 -17.14
C ASN A 178 1.18 -24.07 -16.74
N LEU A 179 1.85 -23.78 -15.63
CA LEU A 179 2.93 -24.62 -15.10
C LEU A 179 2.42 -26.00 -14.68
N ALA A 180 1.31 -26.05 -13.94
CA ALA A 180 0.63 -27.29 -13.57
C ALA A 180 0.20 -28.10 -14.80
N LEU A 181 -0.41 -27.45 -15.80
CA LEU A 181 -0.81 -28.08 -17.06
C LEU A 181 0.41 -28.62 -17.82
N TYR A 182 1.49 -27.84 -17.91
CA TYR A 182 2.71 -28.24 -18.59
C TYR A 182 3.36 -29.45 -17.90
N GLY A 183 3.46 -29.45 -16.56
CA GLY A 183 3.93 -30.61 -15.79
C GLY A 183 3.08 -31.85 -15.96
N TRP A 184 1.76 -31.66 -16.08
CA TRP A 184 0.83 -32.75 -16.33
C TRP A 184 1.02 -33.39 -17.71
N PHE A 185 1.19 -32.58 -18.76
CA PHE A 185 1.40 -33.07 -20.13
C PHE A 185 2.84 -33.51 -20.41
N SER A 186 3.83 -33.04 -19.66
CA SER A 186 5.26 -33.29 -19.89
C SER A 186 6.02 -33.46 -18.56
N PRO A 187 5.78 -34.56 -17.82
CA PRO A 187 6.37 -34.76 -16.49
C PRO A 187 7.89 -34.89 -16.50
N SER A 188 8.48 -35.40 -17.59
CA SER A 188 9.93 -35.62 -17.71
C SER A 188 10.72 -34.32 -17.89
N SER A 189 10.15 -33.29 -18.51
CA SER A 189 10.83 -32.01 -18.81
C SER A 189 11.07 -31.15 -17.56
N LEU A 190 10.18 -31.24 -16.57
CA LEU A 190 10.24 -30.48 -15.30
C LEU A 190 10.31 -31.41 -14.09
N SER A 191 11.22 -32.39 -14.14
CA SER A 191 11.38 -33.33 -13.02
C SER A 191 11.94 -32.63 -11.78
N LEU A 192 11.19 -32.74 -10.67
CA LEU A 192 11.60 -32.27 -9.33
C LEU A 192 12.06 -33.44 -8.44
N CYS A 193 12.59 -34.49 -9.07
CA CYS A 193 13.05 -35.69 -8.36
C CYS A 193 14.53 -35.55 -7.96
N PHE A 194 14.84 -35.85 -6.71
CA PHE A 194 16.19 -35.79 -6.15
C PHE A 194 16.79 -37.19 -6.05
N SER A 195 18.10 -37.30 -6.23
CA SER A 195 18.84 -38.55 -6.18
C SER A 195 19.93 -38.45 -5.12
N PRO A 196 19.57 -38.59 -3.83
CA PRO A 196 20.55 -38.50 -2.75
C PRO A 196 21.69 -39.50 -2.96
N GLN A 197 22.93 -39.02 -2.86
CA GLN A 197 24.11 -39.87 -3.03
C GLN A 197 24.22 -40.83 -1.85
N GLY A 198 23.89 -42.13 -2.04
CA GLY A 198 24.10 -43.08 -0.97
C GLY A 198 23.44 -44.45 -1.14
N GLY A 199 24.07 -45.33 -1.91
CA GLY A 199 23.77 -46.76 -1.87
C GLY A 199 25.03 -47.58 -2.16
N PRO A 200 25.37 -48.62 -1.37
CA PRO A 200 26.42 -49.56 -1.75
C PRO A 200 25.97 -50.37 -2.96
N GLY A 201 26.72 -50.27 -4.06
CA GLY A 201 26.40 -50.87 -5.36
C GLY A 201 25.74 -49.86 -6.31
N ASN A 202 25.56 -50.23 -7.57
CA ASN A 202 25.05 -49.37 -8.66
C ASN A 202 23.55 -49.01 -8.51
N LYS A 203 23.05 -48.94 -7.27
CA LYS A 203 21.65 -48.71 -6.89
C LYS A 203 21.52 -47.38 -6.14
N VAL A 204 20.62 -46.54 -6.61
CA VAL A 204 20.31 -45.22 -6.03
C VAL A 204 18.84 -45.15 -5.64
N THR A 205 18.55 -44.33 -4.64
CA THR A 205 17.19 -43.96 -4.26
C THR A 205 16.82 -42.67 -4.99
N VAL A 206 15.62 -42.63 -5.56
CA VAL A 206 15.09 -41.45 -6.24
C VAL A 206 13.83 -41.00 -5.50
N VAL A 207 13.84 -39.75 -5.06
CA VAL A 207 12.78 -39.15 -4.24
C VAL A 207 12.07 -38.10 -5.07
N CYS A 208 10.80 -38.33 -5.40
CA CYS A 208 9.94 -37.38 -6.11
C CYS A 208 8.88 -36.80 -5.14
N PRO A 209 8.27 -35.65 -5.46
CA PRO A 209 7.23 -35.04 -4.61
C PRO A 209 6.02 -35.93 -4.31
N THR A 210 5.70 -36.90 -5.18
CA THR A 210 4.55 -37.81 -5.01
C THR A 210 4.93 -39.24 -4.65
N SER A 211 6.07 -39.75 -5.09
CA SER A 211 6.51 -41.13 -4.86
C SER A 211 8.00 -41.22 -4.53
N GLU A 212 8.36 -42.26 -3.77
CA GLU A 212 9.75 -42.62 -3.49
C GLU A 212 10.06 -43.96 -4.18
N HIS A 213 11.19 -44.01 -4.89
CA HIS A 213 11.63 -45.17 -5.65
C HIS A 213 12.97 -45.66 -5.12
N TYR A 214 12.98 -46.86 -4.52
CA TYR A 214 14.18 -47.48 -3.98
C TYR A 214 14.81 -48.47 -4.98
N ASN A 215 16.11 -48.72 -4.83
CA ASN A 215 16.86 -49.73 -5.60
C ASN A 215 16.88 -49.49 -7.13
N GLN A 216 16.86 -48.24 -7.58
CA GLN A 216 16.92 -47.91 -9.01
C GLN A 216 18.36 -47.96 -9.53
N SER A 217 18.54 -48.30 -10.81
CA SER A 217 19.88 -48.27 -11.43
C SER A 217 20.42 -46.84 -11.45
N ALA A 218 21.70 -46.66 -11.10
CA ALA A 218 22.40 -45.37 -11.19
C ALA A 218 22.45 -44.79 -12.61
N THR A 219 22.19 -45.61 -13.64
CA THR A 219 22.15 -45.20 -15.05
C THR A 219 20.77 -44.74 -15.50
N LYS A 220 19.74 -44.84 -14.66
CA LYS A 220 18.37 -44.44 -15.02
C LYS A 220 18.16 -42.97 -14.69
N ASP A 221 17.73 -42.20 -15.68
CA ASP A 221 17.46 -40.78 -15.48
C ASP A 221 16.28 -40.59 -14.52
N ALA A 222 16.49 -39.81 -13.46
CA ALA A 222 15.46 -39.50 -12.47
C ALA A 222 14.21 -38.84 -13.08
N SER A 223 14.32 -38.24 -14.27
CA SER A 223 13.22 -37.64 -15.02
C SER A 223 12.19 -38.65 -15.53
N GLU A 224 12.58 -39.91 -15.77
CA GLU A 224 11.66 -40.96 -16.22
C GLU A 224 10.73 -41.46 -15.10
N LEU A 225 11.11 -41.21 -13.84
CA LEU A 225 10.35 -41.58 -12.66
C LEU A 225 9.42 -40.45 -12.18
N ALA A 226 9.45 -39.29 -12.83
CA ALA A 226 8.62 -38.15 -12.49
C ALA A 226 7.14 -38.42 -12.79
N SER A 227 6.27 -38.04 -11.86
CA SER A 227 4.82 -38.15 -12.00
C SER A 227 4.21 -36.86 -12.52
N ALA A 228 3.14 -36.97 -13.31
CA ALA A 228 2.32 -35.84 -13.77
C ALA A 228 1.76 -34.98 -12.61
N THR A 229 1.65 -35.56 -11.41
CA THR A 229 1.12 -34.90 -10.22
C THR A 229 2.20 -34.24 -9.34
N ASP A 230 3.48 -34.37 -9.68
CA ASP A 230 4.58 -33.85 -8.86
C ASP A 230 4.51 -32.33 -8.70
N ILE A 231 4.34 -31.60 -9.81
CA ILE A 231 4.25 -30.12 -9.79
C ILE A 231 3.04 -29.65 -9.00
N VAL A 232 1.86 -30.26 -9.23
CA VAL A 232 0.63 -29.91 -8.51
C VAL A 232 0.79 -30.11 -7.00
N THR A 233 1.47 -31.19 -6.59
CA THR A 233 1.71 -31.48 -5.17
C THR A 233 2.62 -30.43 -4.53
N VAL A 234 3.67 -29.99 -5.25
CA VAL A 234 4.57 -28.92 -4.81
C VAL A 234 3.84 -27.58 -4.71
N GLU A 235 3.02 -27.23 -5.70
CA GLU A 235 2.23 -26.00 -5.70
C GLU A 235 1.24 -25.96 -4.52
N ILE A 236 0.58 -27.08 -4.21
CA ILE A 236 -0.31 -27.19 -3.05
C ILE A 236 0.45 -26.99 -1.73
N ALA A 237 1.65 -27.58 -1.60
CA ALA A 237 2.49 -27.37 -0.42
C ALA A 237 2.94 -25.90 -0.30
N GLY A 238 3.31 -25.28 -1.42
CA GLY A 238 3.64 -23.85 -1.49
C GLY A 238 2.47 -22.94 -1.11
N LEU A 239 1.26 -23.26 -1.59
CA LEU A 239 0.02 -22.59 -1.22
C LEU A 239 -0.25 -22.69 0.29
N ALA A 240 -0.04 -23.86 0.89
CA ALA A 240 -0.20 -24.04 2.32
C ALA A 240 0.78 -23.16 3.12
N GLY A 241 2.04 -23.11 2.69
CA GLY A 241 3.04 -22.21 3.27
C GLY A 241 2.65 -20.74 3.18
N ALA A 242 2.20 -20.30 2.00
CA ALA A 242 1.72 -18.93 1.80
C ALA A 242 0.46 -18.61 2.60
N ALA A 243 -0.49 -19.55 2.72
CA ALA A 243 -1.71 -19.37 3.50
C ALA A 243 -1.40 -19.04 4.98
N LEU A 244 -0.38 -19.67 5.56
CA LEU A 244 0.06 -19.34 6.93
C LEU A 244 0.54 -17.87 7.03
N THR A 245 1.26 -17.37 6.03
CA THR A 245 1.71 -15.96 6.00
C THR A 245 0.54 -14.99 5.84
N VAL A 246 -0.47 -15.37 5.06
CA VAL A 246 -1.70 -14.61 4.88
C VAL A 246 -2.46 -14.51 6.21
N ILE A 247 -2.68 -15.64 6.88
CA ILE A 247 -3.35 -15.69 8.19
C ILE A 247 -2.61 -14.82 9.21
N ALA A 248 -1.28 -14.93 9.28
CA ALA A 248 -0.46 -14.11 10.17
C ALA A 248 -0.55 -12.60 9.85
N SER A 249 -0.65 -12.25 8.57
CA SER A 249 -0.81 -10.86 8.12
C SER A 249 -2.20 -10.31 8.47
N LEU A 250 -3.25 -11.10 8.29
CA LEU A 250 -4.64 -10.69 8.57
C LEU A 250 -4.87 -10.43 10.06
N ARG A 251 -4.23 -11.18 10.96
CA ARG A 251 -4.33 -10.96 12.42
C ARG A 251 -3.81 -9.59 12.88
N ARG A 252 -2.97 -8.91 12.08
CA ARG A 252 -2.45 -7.58 12.38
C ARG A 252 -3.38 -6.44 11.93
N ILE A 253 -4.45 -6.75 11.21
CA ILE A 253 -5.42 -5.76 10.75
C ILE A 253 -6.41 -5.50 11.89
N ARG A 254 -6.21 -4.40 12.63
CA ARG A 254 -7.17 -3.86 13.60
C ARG A 254 -7.96 -2.75 12.92
N GLY A 255 -9.29 -2.89 12.86
CA GLY A 255 -10.20 -1.88 12.30
C GLY A 255 -10.04 -1.68 10.79
N THR A 256 -10.93 -2.27 9.98
CA THR A 256 -10.94 -1.99 8.53
C THR A 256 -11.73 -0.70 8.26
N ASP A 257 -11.17 0.44 8.67
CA ASP A 257 -11.73 1.74 8.32
C ASP A 257 -11.42 2.13 6.87
N SER A 258 -10.54 1.39 6.18
CA SER A 258 -10.24 1.60 4.78
C SER A 258 -11.34 1.00 3.86
N PRO A 259 -12.08 1.82 3.09
CA PRO A 259 -13.26 1.39 2.33
C PRO A 259 -13.00 0.43 1.15
N TYR A 260 -11.81 -0.15 1.00
CA TYR A 260 -11.41 -0.86 -0.22
C TYR A 260 -10.70 -2.20 -0.03
N MET A 261 -10.60 -2.73 1.21
CA MET A 261 -9.97 -4.03 1.52
C MET A 261 -8.66 -4.30 0.77
N LEU A 262 -7.83 -3.26 0.56
CA LEU A 262 -6.51 -3.38 -0.04
C LEU A 262 -5.66 -4.50 0.59
N PRO A 263 -5.64 -4.65 1.94
CA PRO A 263 -4.90 -5.75 2.56
C PRO A 263 -5.38 -7.13 2.10
N LEU A 264 -6.68 -7.30 1.86
CA LEU A 264 -7.22 -8.57 1.39
C LEU A 264 -6.78 -8.85 -0.06
N ALA A 265 -6.82 -7.86 -0.95
CA ALA A 265 -6.35 -8.04 -2.33
C ALA A 265 -4.87 -8.46 -2.36
N SER A 266 -4.03 -7.81 -1.55
CA SER A 266 -2.62 -8.20 -1.42
C SER A 266 -2.42 -9.59 -0.81
N ALA A 267 -3.31 -10.00 0.10
CA ALA A 267 -3.27 -11.33 0.71
C ALA A 267 -3.69 -12.43 -0.27
N VAL A 268 -4.65 -12.16 -1.16
CA VAL A 268 -5.05 -13.12 -2.21
C VAL A 268 -3.92 -13.33 -3.20
N LEU A 269 -3.22 -12.25 -3.61
CA LEU A 269 -2.04 -12.34 -4.50
C LEU A 269 -0.95 -13.26 -3.93
N LYS A 270 -0.78 -13.28 -2.60
CA LYS A 270 0.24 -14.10 -1.92
C LYS A 270 0.08 -15.60 -2.10
N LEU A 271 -1.13 -16.08 -2.38
CA LEU A 271 -1.38 -17.51 -2.55
C LEU A 271 -0.71 -18.05 -3.83
N PRO A 272 -1.06 -17.56 -5.05
CA PRO A 272 -0.42 -18.04 -6.27
C PRO A 272 1.08 -17.74 -6.31
N THR A 273 1.54 -16.60 -5.77
CA THR A 273 2.97 -16.32 -5.69
C THR A 273 3.70 -17.31 -4.77
N GLY A 274 3.04 -17.80 -3.71
CA GLY A 274 3.54 -18.87 -2.85
C GLY A 274 3.72 -20.20 -3.58
N ALA A 275 2.73 -20.61 -4.37
CA ALA A 275 2.82 -21.79 -5.23
C ALA A 275 3.99 -21.68 -6.21
N LEU A 276 4.10 -20.55 -6.91
CA LEU A 276 5.19 -20.29 -7.85
C LEU A 276 6.56 -20.28 -7.16
N SER A 277 6.65 -19.66 -5.98
CA SER A 277 7.87 -19.60 -5.16
C SER A 277 8.33 -21.00 -4.72
N ALA A 278 7.39 -21.89 -4.38
CA ALA A 278 7.71 -23.27 -4.00
C ALA A 278 8.35 -24.05 -5.17
N PHE A 279 7.79 -23.93 -6.37
CA PHE A 279 8.35 -24.54 -7.56
C PHE A 279 9.75 -23.99 -7.88
N LEU A 280 9.90 -22.66 -7.92
CA LEU A 280 11.20 -22.02 -8.18
C LEU A 280 12.24 -22.38 -7.12
N GLY A 281 11.85 -22.43 -5.84
CA GLY A 281 12.74 -22.81 -4.74
C GLY A 281 13.27 -24.24 -4.87
N LEU A 282 12.42 -25.21 -5.22
CA LEU A 282 12.87 -26.59 -5.47
C LEU A 282 13.74 -26.69 -6.73
N LEU A 283 13.47 -25.91 -7.77
CA LEU A 283 14.36 -25.82 -8.93
C LEU A 283 15.75 -25.27 -8.55
N LEU A 284 15.82 -24.27 -7.66
CA LEU A 284 17.10 -23.74 -7.19
C LEU A 284 17.90 -24.78 -6.39
N ILE A 285 17.22 -25.58 -5.55
CA ILE A 285 17.85 -26.70 -4.85
C ILE A 285 18.39 -27.72 -5.86
N ARG A 286 17.57 -28.11 -6.85
CA ARG A 286 17.97 -29.05 -7.91
C ARG A 286 19.14 -28.52 -8.74
N GLY A 287 19.16 -27.23 -9.01
CA GLY A 287 20.25 -26.56 -9.73
C GLY A 287 21.55 -26.44 -8.93
N ALA A 288 21.60 -26.98 -7.71
CA ALA A 288 22.73 -26.88 -6.79
C ALA A 288 23.18 -25.43 -6.51
N PHE A 289 22.28 -24.46 -6.69
CA PHE A 289 22.56 -23.05 -6.40
C PHE A 289 22.69 -22.76 -4.90
N VAL A 290 22.17 -23.65 -4.05
CA VAL A 290 22.26 -23.57 -2.59
C VAL A 290 23.25 -24.63 -2.10
N PRO A 291 24.47 -24.24 -1.68
CA PRO A 291 25.48 -25.17 -1.19
C PRO A 291 24.96 -25.94 0.03
N GLY A 292 25.07 -27.27 0.02
CA GLY A 292 24.75 -28.12 1.18
C GLY A 292 23.27 -28.51 1.35
N LEU A 293 22.37 -28.14 0.42
CA LEU A 293 20.95 -28.53 0.44
C LEU A 293 20.51 -29.37 -0.78
N SER A 294 21.47 -29.84 -1.59
CA SER A 294 21.23 -30.47 -2.89
C SER A 294 20.57 -31.85 -2.85
N ASP A 295 20.61 -32.55 -1.70
CA ASP A 295 20.07 -33.89 -1.54
C ASP A 295 18.91 -33.88 -0.53
N LEU A 296 17.69 -34.02 -1.05
CA LEU A 296 16.48 -34.20 -0.26
C LEU A 296 16.18 -35.70 -0.15
N ASP A 297 16.26 -36.22 1.07
CA ASP A 297 16.28 -37.66 1.35
C ASP A 297 14.90 -38.31 1.43
N SER A 298 13.84 -37.50 1.57
CA SER A 298 12.46 -37.99 1.66
C SER A 298 11.44 -37.05 1.06
N ARG A 299 10.30 -37.59 0.63
CA ARG A 299 9.16 -36.84 0.13
C ARG A 299 8.69 -35.79 1.14
N ALA A 300 8.70 -36.13 2.43
CA ALA A 300 8.32 -35.20 3.49
C ALA A 300 9.24 -33.96 3.53
N GLN A 301 10.56 -34.14 3.33
CA GLN A 301 11.49 -33.02 3.25
C GLN A 301 11.24 -32.17 2.01
N VAL A 302 10.99 -32.78 0.84
CA VAL A 302 10.65 -32.05 -0.40
C VAL A 302 9.42 -31.17 -0.20
N LEU A 303 8.35 -31.73 0.39
CA LEU A 303 7.11 -30.97 0.65
C LEU A 303 7.29 -29.92 1.75
N ALA A 304 8.09 -30.20 2.78
CA ALA A 304 8.40 -29.23 3.83
C ALA A 304 9.17 -28.02 3.27
N TRP A 305 10.16 -28.26 2.40
CA TRP A 305 10.88 -27.19 1.71
C TRP A 305 9.99 -26.43 0.74
N ALA A 306 9.11 -27.11 -0.01
CA ALA A 306 8.11 -26.45 -0.86
C ALA A 306 7.23 -25.48 -0.04
N ALA A 307 6.72 -25.93 1.11
CA ALA A 307 5.95 -25.07 2.01
C ALA A 307 6.79 -23.92 2.59
N ALA A 308 8.05 -24.17 2.96
CA ALA A 308 8.97 -23.16 3.46
C ALA A 308 9.22 -22.07 2.40
N PHE A 309 9.49 -22.44 1.15
CA PHE A 309 9.65 -21.50 0.03
C PHE A 309 8.37 -20.74 -0.30
N GLY A 310 7.20 -21.40 -0.18
CA GLY A 310 5.91 -20.72 -0.31
C GLY A 310 5.69 -19.66 0.77
N ALA A 311 6.10 -19.93 2.00
CA ALA A 311 6.09 -18.94 3.08
C ALA A 311 7.16 -17.84 2.91
N ALA A 312 8.32 -18.19 2.35
CA ALA A 312 9.46 -17.29 2.14
C ALA A 312 9.35 -16.39 0.89
N GLN A 313 8.21 -16.37 0.20
CA GLN A 313 7.95 -15.56 -1.00
C GLN A 313 8.38 -14.07 -0.91
N HIS A 314 8.35 -13.49 0.30
CA HIS A 314 8.77 -12.10 0.53
C HIS A 314 10.30 -11.88 0.51
N LEU A 315 11.10 -12.92 0.76
CA LEU A 315 12.57 -12.83 0.70
C LEU A 315 13.04 -12.85 -0.75
N VAL A 316 12.43 -13.68 -1.58
CA VAL A 316 12.76 -13.81 -3.01
C VAL A 316 12.37 -12.55 -3.77
N THR A 317 11.19 -11.98 -3.51
CA THR A 317 10.74 -10.74 -4.15
C THR A 317 11.59 -9.53 -3.78
N ARG A 318 12.00 -9.40 -2.50
CA ARG A 318 12.92 -8.33 -2.07
C ARG A 318 14.28 -8.43 -2.74
N LEU A 319 14.84 -9.63 -2.84
CA LEU A 319 16.15 -9.82 -3.48
C LEU A 319 16.13 -9.44 -4.96
N VAL A 320 15.02 -9.70 -5.67
CA VAL A 320 14.83 -9.31 -7.07
C VAL A 320 14.59 -7.80 -7.20
N ASP A 321 13.75 -7.22 -6.34
CA ASP A 321 13.47 -5.77 -6.34
C ASP A 321 14.73 -4.94 -6.07
N ASP A 322 15.56 -5.35 -5.10
CA ASP A 322 16.83 -4.69 -4.78
C ASP A 322 17.80 -4.71 -5.98
N ARG A 323 17.81 -5.81 -6.73
CA ARG A 323 18.64 -5.96 -7.94
C ARG A 323 18.10 -5.15 -9.12
N ALA A 324 16.78 -5.07 -9.28
CA ALA A 324 16.14 -4.27 -10.32
C ALA A 324 16.32 -2.77 -10.08
N GLN A 325 16.25 -2.31 -8.82
CA GLN A 325 16.51 -0.92 -8.48
C GLN A 325 17.98 -0.54 -8.66
N MET A 326 18.91 -1.45 -8.34
CA MET A 326 20.33 -1.23 -8.58
C MET A 326 20.63 -1.05 -10.08
N THR A 327 20.09 -1.92 -10.95
CA THR A 327 20.30 -1.81 -12.40
C THR A 327 19.60 -0.58 -13.03
N LEU A 328 18.38 -0.25 -12.60
CA LEU A 328 17.69 0.96 -13.04
C LEU A 328 18.40 2.24 -12.56
N SER A 329 19.01 2.23 -11.37
CA SER A 329 19.79 3.36 -10.88
C SER A 329 21.08 3.56 -11.66
N GLU A 330 21.71 2.48 -12.11
CA GLU A 330 22.92 2.52 -12.93
C GLU A 330 22.62 3.04 -14.34
N VAL A 331 21.54 2.57 -14.98
CA VAL A 331 21.08 3.06 -16.29
C VAL A 331 20.55 4.50 -16.20
N GLY A 332 19.80 4.83 -15.15
CA GLY A 332 19.30 6.19 -14.91
C GLY A 332 20.44 7.19 -14.71
N ARG A 333 21.46 6.83 -13.94
CA ARG A 333 22.66 7.66 -13.73
C ARG A 333 23.47 7.84 -15.01
N THR A 334 23.57 6.81 -15.84
CA THR A 334 24.24 6.89 -17.15
C THR A 334 23.46 7.77 -18.13
N THR A 335 22.12 7.68 -18.11
CA THR A 335 21.24 8.50 -18.95
C THR A 335 21.24 9.97 -18.51
N ASP A 336 21.19 10.25 -17.21
CA ASP A 336 21.30 11.60 -16.66
C ASP A 336 22.67 12.24 -16.93
N ALA A 337 23.76 11.45 -16.92
CA ALA A 337 25.10 11.93 -17.26
C ALA A 337 25.26 12.28 -18.75
N VAL A 338 24.53 11.60 -19.64
CA VAL A 338 24.54 11.88 -21.09
C VAL A 338 23.62 13.05 -21.44
N ILE A 339 22.48 13.21 -20.77
CA ILE A 339 21.48 14.24 -21.07
C ILE A 339 21.79 15.57 -20.36
N ASN A 340 22.44 15.54 -19.18
CA ASN A 340 22.66 16.76 -18.40
C ASN A 340 23.93 16.70 -17.52
N PRO A 341 25.14 16.87 -18.12
CA PRO A 341 26.42 16.69 -17.42
C PRO A 341 26.63 17.69 -16.26
N GLU A 342 26.02 18.87 -16.35
CA GLU A 342 26.13 19.93 -15.33
C GLU A 342 25.43 19.55 -14.01
N ARG A 343 24.38 18.72 -14.07
CA ARG A 343 23.61 18.29 -12.89
C ARG A 343 24.33 17.23 -12.04
N VAL A 344 25.21 16.45 -12.65
CA VAL A 344 26.01 15.42 -11.97
C VAL A 344 27.21 16.05 -11.26
N ALA A 345 27.85 17.06 -11.87
CA ALA A 345 28.96 17.81 -11.29
C ALA A 345 28.58 18.56 -10.00
N VAL A 346 27.32 18.99 -9.86
CA VAL A 346 26.82 19.67 -8.64
C VAL A 346 26.57 18.68 -7.48
N ARG A 347 26.35 17.39 -7.78
CA ARG A 347 26.08 16.37 -6.75
C ARG A 347 27.34 15.74 -6.17
N GLU A 348 28.46 15.81 -6.89
CA GLU A 348 29.80 15.42 -6.43
C GLU A 348 30.60 16.68 -6.05
N GLY A 349 30.16 17.38 -5.00
CA GLY A 349 30.96 18.45 -4.40
C GLY A 349 32.21 17.91 -3.69
N PRO A 350 33.32 18.67 -3.61
CA PRO A 350 34.60 18.18 -3.10
C PRO A 350 34.53 17.79 -1.62
N PRO A 351 35.38 16.87 -1.12
CA PRO A 351 35.40 16.52 0.30
C PRO A 351 35.75 17.75 1.13
N ALA A 352 34.96 17.97 2.18
CA ALA A 352 35.10 19.08 3.11
C ALA A 352 36.50 19.15 3.71
N SER A 353 37.09 20.34 3.65
CA SER A 353 38.37 20.72 4.26
C SER A 353 38.35 20.43 5.77
N ALA A 354 39.34 19.69 6.25
CA ALA A 354 39.54 19.43 7.68
C ALA A 354 39.94 20.72 8.43
N PRO A 355 39.57 20.89 9.72
CA PRO A 355 39.98 22.05 10.52
C PRO A 355 41.45 21.93 10.94
N GLY A 356 42.21 23.00 10.75
CA GLY A 356 43.65 23.08 11.00
C GLY A 356 44.04 22.95 12.48
N SER A 357 45.18 22.29 12.69
CA SER A 357 45.94 22.25 13.94
C SER A 357 47.17 23.16 13.80
N PRO A 358 47.40 24.14 14.71
CA PRO A 358 48.54 25.05 14.58
C PRO A 358 49.73 24.56 15.40
N ASN A 359 50.89 24.41 14.75
CA ASN A 359 52.20 24.42 15.39
C ASN A 359 53.09 25.42 14.66
N GLY A 360 53.71 26.30 15.44
CA GLY A 360 54.43 27.48 15.00
C GLY A 360 55.94 27.32 14.79
N ALA A 361 56.52 28.40 14.27
CA ALA A 361 57.90 28.87 14.38
C ALA A 361 57.95 30.19 13.57
N GLY A 362 57.78 31.38 14.15
CA GLY A 362 58.79 32.22 14.84
C GLY A 362 59.16 33.42 13.94
N PRO A 363 59.88 34.48 14.39
CA PRO A 363 59.94 35.11 15.72
C PRO A 363 59.83 36.68 15.69
N HIS A 364 59.75 37.27 16.90
CA HIS A 364 60.06 38.66 17.34
C HIS A 364 59.36 39.89 16.71
N ASP A 365 58.58 40.63 17.50
CA ASP A 365 59.04 41.90 18.12
C ASP A 365 57.99 42.50 19.10
N GLU A 366 58.53 43.10 20.17
CA GLU A 366 57.92 43.80 21.32
C GLU A 366 57.07 45.05 20.95
N PRO A 367 56.16 45.57 21.83
CA PRO A 367 56.56 46.46 22.94
C PRO A 367 55.69 46.50 24.23
N HIS A 368 56.41 46.75 25.34
CA HIS A 368 56.12 47.54 26.56
C HIS A 368 54.72 47.61 27.23
N GLY A 369 54.65 46.98 28.42
CA GLY A 369 54.32 47.56 29.75
C GLY A 369 52.89 48.05 30.10
N PRO A 370 52.53 48.25 31.39
CA PRO A 370 53.30 48.07 32.63
C PRO A 370 52.60 47.26 33.76
N ASP A 371 53.43 46.80 34.70
CA ASP A 371 53.31 46.72 36.17
C ASP A 371 51.99 46.37 36.88
N GLY A 372 52.12 45.50 37.91
CA GLY A 372 51.22 45.53 39.06
C GLY A 372 51.08 44.23 39.86
N ASP A 373 52.17 43.76 40.45
CA ASP A 373 52.33 43.08 41.74
C ASP A 373 51.16 42.25 42.34
N GLY A 374 51.45 40.97 42.62
CA GLY A 374 50.62 40.15 43.51
C GLY A 374 51.08 38.69 43.68
N GLU A 375 52.10 38.46 44.48
CA GLU A 375 52.29 37.21 45.25
C GLU A 375 52.23 37.58 46.75
N PRO A 376 51.92 36.67 47.73
CA PRO A 376 52.46 35.29 47.80
C PRO A 376 51.55 34.17 48.38
N VAL A 377 51.76 32.92 47.90
CA VAL A 377 52.04 31.64 48.68
C VAL A 377 50.92 31.05 49.61
N PRO A 378 50.85 29.72 49.95
CA PRO A 378 50.72 28.49 49.14
C PRO A 378 49.77 27.43 49.84
N ASP A 379 50.06 26.13 49.70
CA ASP A 379 49.51 24.91 50.36
C ASP A 379 48.21 24.33 49.75
N GLY A 380 48.08 23.03 49.45
CA GLY A 380 48.89 21.85 49.75
C GLY A 380 47.96 20.64 49.95
N GLY A 381 48.35 19.45 49.47
CA GLY A 381 47.81 18.18 49.99
C GLY A 381 46.84 17.39 49.10
N SER A 382 47.33 16.23 48.62
CA SER A 382 46.58 15.12 48.01
C SER A 382 45.94 14.20 49.09
N PRO A 383 45.57 12.92 48.82
CA PRO A 383 44.22 12.46 48.50
C PRO A 383 43.68 11.37 49.45
N HIS A 384 42.35 11.18 49.57
CA HIS A 384 41.69 10.00 50.18
C HIS A 384 40.16 10.18 50.03
N ARG A 385 39.24 9.21 50.06
CA ARG A 385 39.21 7.74 50.12
C ARG A 385 37.71 7.36 50.01
N ARG A 386 37.43 6.33 49.22
CA ARG A 386 36.37 5.30 49.30
C ARG A 386 35.39 5.30 50.51
N SER A 387 34.08 5.26 50.22
CA SER A 387 32.99 4.45 50.81
C SER A 387 31.70 4.85 50.06
N GLY A 388 30.77 3.98 49.62
CA GLY A 388 30.31 2.72 50.17
C GLY A 388 28.92 2.93 50.76
N ALA A 389 27.89 2.78 49.94
CA ALA A 389 26.51 2.41 50.29
C ALA A 389 25.81 1.93 49.02
#